data_AF-A0A1V3H8V5-F1
#
_entry.id   AF-A0A1V3H8V5-F1
#
_cell.length_a   1.000
_cell.length_b   1.000
_cell.length_c   1.000
_cell.angle_alpha   90.00
_cell.angle_beta   90.00
_cell.angle_gamma   90.00
#
_symmetry.space_group_name_H-M   'P 1'
#
loop_
_entity.id
_entity.type
_entity.pdbx_description
1 polymer ?
#
loop_
_entity_poly.entity_id
_entity_poly.type
_entity_poly.pdbx_seq_one_letter_code
_entity_poly.pdbx_strand_id
1 'polypeptide(L)'
;MTKSPFMASLQHEIRRRGYAIRTEKSYLYWVRRFILFHHKQHPTELSDEDVKTFLSYLANAQQVSPNTQKVALNALAFLYNQFLNQPLGKIAFSPSKKSPRIPIVLSKEEVSKIFTYLSARDKLICGLMYGSGLRINECLRLRIKDLL
;
A
#
# COMPACT_ATOMS: atom_id res chain seq x y z
N MET A 1 -9.64 -1.53 -22.82
CA MET A 1 -9.20 -2.77 -22.15
C MET A 1 -10.37 -3.32 -21.34
N THR A 2 -10.94 -4.42 -21.79
CA THR A 2 -12.02 -5.15 -21.12
C THR A 2 -11.59 -5.49 -19.69
N LYS A 3 -12.27 -4.91 -18.69
CA LYS A 3 -12.02 -5.23 -17.28
C LYS A 3 -12.46 -6.68 -17.07
N SER A 4 -11.56 -7.53 -16.58
CA SER A 4 -11.94 -8.89 -16.16
C SER A 4 -13.12 -8.79 -15.18
N PRO A 5 -14.21 -9.56 -15.38
CA PRO A 5 -15.39 -9.49 -14.52
C PRO A 5 -15.04 -9.79 -13.06
N PHE A 6 -14.12 -10.72 -12.82
CA PHE A 6 -13.58 -11.02 -11.49
C PHE A 6 -12.95 -9.78 -10.82
N MET A 7 -12.08 -9.07 -11.55
CA MET A 7 -11.41 -7.88 -11.03
C MET A 7 -12.40 -6.73 -10.77
N ALA A 8 -13.46 -6.62 -11.56
CA ALA A 8 -14.52 -5.65 -11.35
C ALA A 8 -15.34 -5.97 -10.09
N SER A 9 -15.71 -7.23 -9.88
CA SER A 9 -16.40 -7.68 -8.66
C SER A 9 -15.55 -7.46 -7.41
N LEU A 10 -14.24 -7.76 -7.47
CA LEU A 10 -13.31 -7.49 -6.37
C LEU A 10 -13.21 -5.99 -6.07
N GLN A 11 -13.14 -5.14 -7.11
CA GLN A 11 -13.14 -3.69 -6.95
C GLN A 11 -14.43 -3.21 -6.26
N HIS A 12 -15.58 -3.73 -6.66
CA HIS A 12 -16.87 -3.40 -6.03
C HIS A 12 -16.90 -3.81 -4.56
N GLU A 13 -16.42 -5.00 -4.21
CA GLU A 13 -16.41 -5.45 -2.82
C GLU A 13 -15.49 -4.60 -1.94
N ILE A 14 -14.31 -4.22 -2.45
CA ILE A 14 -13.39 -3.32 -1.74
C ILE A 14 -14.07 -1.97 -1.46
N ARG A 15 -14.78 -1.42 -2.45
CA ARG A 15 -15.52 -0.16 -2.30
C ARG A 15 -16.70 -0.28 -1.36
N ARG A 16 -17.45 -1.38 -1.43
CA ARG A 16 -18.59 -1.67 -0.54
C ARG A 16 -18.16 -1.65 0.93
N ARG A 17 -16.96 -2.12 1.23
CA ARG A 17 -16.36 -2.11 2.58
C ARG A 17 -15.74 -0.77 2.99
N GLY A 18 -15.80 0.26 2.14
CA GLY A 18 -15.31 1.61 2.47
C GLY A 18 -13.79 1.74 2.53
N TYR A 19 -13.03 0.84 1.91
CA TYR A 19 -11.58 0.96 1.87
C TYR A 19 -11.14 2.19 1.07
N ALA A 20 -10.01 2.79 1.48
CA ALA A 20 -9.41 3.90 0.76
C ALA A 20 -9.03 3.50 -0.67
N ILE A 21 -9.17 4.43 -1.62
CA ILE A 21 -8.82 4.25 -3.05
C ILE A 21 -7.38 3.78 -3.24
N ARG A 22 -6.46 4.19 -2.36
CA ARG A 22 -5.06 3.74 -2.39
C ARG A 22 -4.95 2.24 -2.07
N THR A 23 -5.69 1.76 -1.09
CA THR A 23 -5.78 0.34 -0.73
C THR A 23 -6.40 -0.47 -1.88
N GLU A 24 -7.48 0.03 -2.49
CA GLU A 24 -8.08 -0.57 -3.69
C GLU A 24 -7.04 -0.77 -4.79
N LYS A 25 -6.32 0.28 -5.17
CA LYS A 25 -5.29 0.20 -6.20
C LYS A 25 -4.20 -0.80 -5.85
N SER A 26 -3.72 -0.78 -4.61
CA SER A 26 -2.68 -1.72 -4.15
C SER A 26 -3.16 -3.17 -4.16
N TYR A 27 -4.39 -3.43 -3.71
CA TYR A 27 -4.92 -4.79 -3.64
C TYR A 27 -5.18 -5.35 -5.02
N LEU A 28 -5.83 -4.59 -5.90
CA LEU A 28 -6.06 -5.00 -7.30
C LEU A 28 -4.75 -5.25 -8.04
N TYR A 29 -3.71 -4.45 -7.78
CA TYR A 29 -2.38 -4.67 -8.35
C TYR A 29 -1.79 -6.02 -7.93
N TRP A 30 -1.79 -6.33 -6.62
CA TRP A 30 -1.22 -7.59 -6.12
C TRP A 30 -2.00 -8.81 -6.53
N VAL A 31 -3.34 -8.75 -6.49
CA VAL A 31 -4.20 -9.84 -6.96
C VAL A 31 -3.99 -10.10 -8.46
N ARG A 32 -3.88 -9.04 -9.28
CA ARG A 32 -3.56 -9.20 -10.70
C ARG A 32 -2.19 -9.86 -10.91
N ARG A 33 -1.15 -9.44 -10.17
CA ARG A 33 0.18 -10.06 -10.28
C ARG A 33 0.16 -11.53 -9.87
N PHE A 34 -0.59 -11.87 -8.83
CA PHE A 34 -0.75 -13.26 -8.38
C PHE A 34 -1.41 -14.13 -9.46
N ILE A 35 -2.53 -13.67 -10.04
CA ILE A 35 -3.22 -14.37 -11.14
C ILE A 35 -2.29 -14.55 -12.35
N LEU A 36 -1.51 -13.52 -12.69
CA LEU A 36 -0.58 -13.60 -13.82
C LEU A 36 0.60 -14.54 -13.56
N PHE A 37 1.07 -14.63 -12.32
CA PHE A 37 2.13 -15.57 -11.93
C PHE A 37 1.67 -17.02 -12.07
N HIS A 38 0.41 -17.30 -11.73
CA HIS A 38 -0.22 -18.61 -11.87
C HIS A 38 -0.91 -18.80 -13.23
N HIS A 39 -0.35 -18.23 -14.30
CA HIS A 39 -0.82 -18.43 -15.68
C HIS A 39 -2.32 -18.16 -15.93
N LYS A 40 -2.91 -17.20 -15.21
CA LYS A 40 -4.34 -16.84 -15.27
C LYS A 40 -5.30 -17.91 -14.73
N GLN A 41 -4.81 -18.85 -13.91
CA GLN A 41 -5.68 -19.73 -13.14
C GLN A 41 -6.58 -18.93 -12.20
N HIS A 42 -7.79 -19.45 -11.97
CA HIS A 42 -8.74 -18.76 -11.13
C HIS A 42 -8.33 -18.90 -9.66
N PRO A 43 -8.34 -17.83 -8.84
CA PRO A 43 -7.89 -17.90 -7.44
C PRO A 43 -8.60 -18.92 -6.54
N THR A 44 -9.78 -19.41 -6.93
CA THR A 44 -10.48 -20.48 -6.20
C THR A 44 -9.88 -21.87 -6.39
N GLU A 45 -9.10 -22.07 -7.45
CA GLU A 45 -8.38 -23.32 -7.76
C GLU A 45 -7.00 -23.35 -7.11
N LEU A 46 -6.54 -22.19 -6.60
CA LEU A 46 -5.22 -22.01 -6.02
C LEU A 46 -5.28 -22.19 -4.49
N SER A 47 -4.31 -22.92 -3.97
CA SER A 47 -4.17 -23.32 -2.58
C SER A 47 -3.30 -22.35 -1.77
N ASP A 48 -3.11 -22.64 -0.48
CA ASP A 48 -2.18 -21.90 0.37
C ASP A 48 -0.71 -22.08 -0.04
N GLU A 49 -0.36 -23.22 -0.63
CA GLU A 49 0.97 -23.46 -1.20
C GLU A 49 1.26 -22.55 -2.39
N ASP A 50 0.26 -22.25 -3.21
CA ASP A 50 0.40 -21.32 -4.35
C ASP A 50 0.63 -19.89 -3.88
N VAL A 51 0.02 -19.51 -2.76
CA VAL A 51 0.26 -18.22 -2.10
C VAL A 51 1.67 -18.16 -1.50
N LYS A 52 2.12 -19.22 -0.81
CA LYS A 52 3.50 -19.31 -0.29
C LYS A 52 4.52 -19.26 -1.42
N THR A 53 4.29 -19.96 -2.52
CA THR A 53 5.15 -19.98 -3.71
C THR A 53 5.28 -18.58 -4.31
N PHE A 54 4.16 -17.87 -4.49
CA PHE A 54 4.17 -16.50 -4.99
C PHE A 54 4.92 -15.54 -4.05
N LEU A 55 4.69 -15.63 -2.75
CA LEU A 55 5.38 -14.77 -1.77
C LEU A 55 6.88 -15.07 -1.70
N SER A 56 7.29 -16.33 -1.83
CA SER A 56 8.69 -16.75 -1.91
C SER A 56 9.35 -16.24 -3.20
N TYR A 57 8.65 -16.29 -4.33
CA TYR A 57 9.11 -15.69 -5.59
C TYR A 57 9.34 -14.18 -5.43
N LEU A 58 8.44 -13.47 -4.74
CA LEU A 58 8.61 -12.04 -4.48
C LEU A 58 9.85 -11.75 -3.64
N ALA A 59 10.13 -12.57 -2.61
CA ALA A 59 11.29 -12.39 -1.75
C ALA A 59 12.61 -12.74 -2.47
N ASN A 60 12.67 -13.88 -3.15
CA ASN A 60 13.92 -14.43 -3.66
C ASN A 60 14.27 -13.91 -5.06
N ALA A 61 13.31 -13.96 -5.99
CA ALA A 61 13.55 -13.61 -7.39
C ALA A 61 13.39 -12.11 -7.67
N GLN A 62 12.40 -11.47 -7.02
CA GLN A 62 12.12 -10.05 -7.21
C GLN A 62 12.76 -9.15 -6.14
N GLN A 63 13.39 -9.75 -5.13
CA GLN A 63 14.08 -9.07 -4.02
C GLN A 63 13.27 -7.92 -3.41
N VAL A 64 11.96 -8.09 -3.29
CA VAL A 64 11.09 -7.02 -2.80
C VAL A 64 11.34 -6.76 -1.32
N SER A 65 11.14 -5.52 -0.90
CA SER A 65 11.25 -5.18 0.52
C SER A 65 10.23 -5.97 1.38
N PRO A 66 10.53 -6.26 2.66
CA PRO A 66 9.59 -6.95 3.54
C PRO A 66 8.24 -6.25 3.68
N ASN A 67 8.21 -4.90 3.61
CA ASN A 67 6.96 -4.15 3.62
C ASN A 67 6.14 -4.38 2.35
N THR A 68 6.80 -4.46 1.21
CA THR A 68 6.15 -4.73 -0.09
C THR A 68 5.51 -6.12 -0.06
N GLN A 69 6.22 -7.12 0.45
CA GLN A 69 5.70 -8.48 0.62
C GLN A 69 4.52 -8.53 1.60
N LYS A 70 4.57 -7.77 2.71
CA LYS A 70 3.46 -7.66 3.66
C LYS A 70 2.20 -7.06 3.01
N VAL A 71 2.35 -6.07 2.14
CA VAL A 71 1.21 -5.51 1.40
C VAL A 71 0.63 -6.53 0.42
N ALA A 72 1.48 -7.31 -0.25
CA ALA A 72 1.04 -8.42 -1.12
C ALA A 72 0.27 -9.49 -0.33
N LEU A 73 0.82 -9.93 0.81
CA LEU A 73 0.16 -10.87 1.71
C LEU A 73 -1.19 -10.35 2.19
N ASN A 74 -1.28 -9.09 2.62
CA ASN A 74 -2.55 -8.51 3.06
C ASN A 74 -3.60 -8.46 1.95
N ALA A 75 -3.19 -8.19 0.71
CA ALA A 75 -4.08 -8.20 -0.45
C ALA A 75 -4.61 -9.63 -0.74
N LEU A 76 -3.75 -10.65 -0.65
CA LEU A 76 -4.14 -12.05 -0.84
C LEU A 76 -4.99 -12.55 0.32
N ALA A 77 -4.66 -12.23 1.56
CA ALA A 77 -5.47 -12.56 2.72
C ALA A 77 -6.88 -11.93 2.62
N PHE A 78 -6.98 -10.69 2.13
CA PHE A 78 -8.28 -10.08 1.85
C PHE A 78 -9.04 -10.85 0.76
N LEU A 79 -8.38 -11.21 -0.33
CA LEU A 79 -8.99 -11.96 -1.41
C LEU A 79 -9.60 -13.28 -0.92
N TYR A 80 -8.82 -14.08 -0.20
CA TYR A 80 -9.25 -15.40 0.24
C TYR A 80 -10.22 -15.36 1.42
N ASN A 81 -9.93 -14.56 2.45
CA ASN A 81 -10.74 -14.54 3.67
C ASN A 81 -12.04 -13.74 3.53
N GLN A 82 -12.05 -12.68 2.72
CA GLN A 82 -13.20 -11.76 2.65
C GLN A 82 -13.95 -11.78 1.32
N PHE A 83 -13.29 -12.08 0.21
CA PHE A 83 -13.94 -12.10 -1.11
C PHE A 83 -14.34 -13.52 -1.53
N LEU A 84 -13.45 -14.50 -1.39
CA LEU A 84 -13.70 -15.90 -1.76
C LEU A 84 -14.30 -16.74 -0.64
N ASN A 85 -14.26 -16.26 0.62
CA ASN A 85 -14.66 -17.01 1.82
C ASN A 85 -13.98 -18.39 1.93
N GLN A 86 -12.77 -18.51 1.41
CA GLN A 86 -11.92 -19.70 1.46
C GLN A 86 -10.68 -19.33 2.27
N PRO A 87 -10.72 -19.43 3.61
CA PRO A 87 -9.61 -18.98 4.42
C PRO A 87 -8.37 -19.81 4.11
N LEU A 88 -7.28 -19.13 3.75
CA LEU A 88 -5.97 -19.76 3.66
C LEU A 88 -5.62 -20.26 5.08
N GLY A 89 -5.04 -21.46 5.18
CA GLY A 89 -4.56 -22.00 6.45
C GLY A 89 -3.55 -21.05 7.13
N LYS A 90 -3.00 -21.42 8.29
CA LYS A 90 -1.93 -20.63 8.93
C LYS A 90 -0.74 -20.54 7.98
N ILE A 91 -0.67 -19.47 7.18
CA ILE A 91 0.49 -19.15 6.37
C ILE A 91 1.57 -18.77 7.38
N ALA A 92 2.43 -19.75 7.72
CA ALA A 92 3.59 -19.56 8.56
C ALA A 92 4.62 -18.72 7.78
N PHE A 93 4.30 -17.44 7.61
CA PHE A 93 5.18 -16.49 6.97
C PHE A 93 6.14 -15.97 8.03
N SER A 94 7.44 -16.19 7.84
CA SER A 94 8.48 -15.59 8.67
C SER A 94 8.81 -14.21 8.10
N PRO A 95 8.29 -13.11 8.67
CA PRO A 95 8.67 -11.78 8.21
C PRO A 95 10.16 -11.58 8.43
N SER A 96 10.90 -11.22 7.37
CA SER A 96 12.27 -10.73 7.52
C SER A 96 12.30 -9.61 8.56
N LYS A 97 13.05 -9.83 9.65
CA LYS A 97 13.24 -8.85 10.72
C LYS A 97 13.79 -7.57 10.13
N LYS A 98 13.03 -6.49 10.27
CA LYS A 98 13.42 -5.16 9.81
C LYS A 98 14.12 -4.44 10.95
N SER A 99 15.31 -3.90 10.71
CA SER A 99 15.94 -2.96 11.64
C SER A 99 15.10 -1.68 11.71
N PRO A 100 14.76 -1.15 12.90
CA PRO A 100 14.02 0.10 13.03
C PRO A 100 14.79 1.24 12.35
N ARG A 101 14.11 2.00 11.48
CA ARG A 101 14.70 3.23 10.92
C ARG A 101 14.63 4.30 11.99
N ILE A 102 15.79 4.78 12.43
CA ILE A 102 15.90 5.98 13.24
C ILE A 102 15.43 7.15 12.36
N PRO A 103 14.41 7.93 12.79
CA PRO A 103 13.97 9.09 12.03
C PRO A 103 15.09 10.12 12.01
N ILE A 104 15.57 10.46 10.81
CA ILE A 104 16.51 11.56 10.61
C ILE A 104 15.69 12.85 10.67
N VAL A 105 15.91 13.64 11.72
CA VAL A 105 15.29 14.96 11.87
C VAL A 105 16.23 16.03 11.34
N LEU A 106 15.66 17.01 10.63
CA LEU A 106 16.41 18.17 10.15
C LEU A 106 16.58 19.18 11.29
N SER A 107 17.77 19.75 11.40
CA SER A 107 18.06 20.88 12.28
C SER A 107 17.37 22.16 11.80
N LYS A 108 17.20 23.14 12.69
CA LYS A 108 16.62 24.45 12.34
C LYS A 108 17.39 25.15 11.21
N GLU A 109 18.71 25.00 11.20
CA GLU A 109 19.59 25.58 10.17
C GLU A 109 19.38 24.94 8.79
N GLU A 110 19.27 23.61 8.73
CA GLU A 110 18.98 22.90 7.49
C GLU A 110 17.59 23.25 6.96
N VAL A 111 16.59 23.36 7.83
CA VAL A 111 15.24 23.80 7.43
C VAL A 111 15.30 25.22 6.87
N SER A 112 16.00 26.14 7.54
CA SER A 112 16.16 27.51 7.04
C SER A 112 16.79 27.55 5.64
N LYS A 113 17.86 26.77 5.42
CA LYS A 113 18.51 26.63 4.10
C LYS A 113 17.57 26.06 3.04
N ILE A 114 16.74 25.07 3.37
CA ILE A 114 15.76 24.54 2.41
C ILE A 114 14.77 25.62 2.00
N PHE A 115 14.26 26.40 2.96
CA PHE A 115 13.27 27.45 2.72
C PHE A 115 13.76 28.61 1.83
N THR A 116 15.08 28.79 1.66
CA THR A 116 15.63 29.78 0.72
C THR A 116 15.51 29.34 -0.74
N TYR A 117 15.40 28.04 -1.02
CA TYR A 117 15.27 27.50 -2.38
C TYR A 117 13.81 27.21 -2.77
N LEU A 118 12.85 27.38 -1.87
CA LEU A 118 11.43 27.09 -2.13
C LEU A 118 10.72 28.25 -2.83
N SER A 119 9.84 27.91 -3.77
CA SER A 119 8.91 28.86 -4.39
C SER A 119 7.88 29.36 -3.38
N ALA A 120 7.24 30.50 -3.63
CA ALA A 120 6.27 31.11 -2.70
C ALA A 120 5.15 30.13 -2.27
N ARG A 121 4.64 29.32 -3.22
CA ARG A 121 3.62 28.30 -2.94
C ARG A 121 4.15 27.18 -2.04
N ASP A 122 5.31 26.62 -2.38
CA ASP A 122 5.88 25.49 -1.64
C ASP A 122 6.34 25.92 -0.24
N LYS A 123 6.84 27.15 -0.12
CA LYS A 123 7.22 27.75 1.16
C LYS A 123 6.06 27.84 2.13
N LEU A 124 4.86 28.19 1.66
CA LEU A 124 3.64 28.21 2.49
C LEU A 124 3.27 26.80 2.96
N ILE A 125 3.25 25.83 2.04
CA ILE A 125 2.90 24.43 2.35
C ILE A 125 3.89 23.83 3.34
N CYS A 126 5.20 23.96 3.06
CA CYS A 126 6.25 23.49 3.94
C CYS A 126 6.25 24.22 5.29
N GLY A 127 5.96 25.52 5.31
CA GLY A 127 5.85 26.32 6.54
C GLY A 127 4.70 25.84 7.44
N LEU A 128 3.52 25.61 6.86
CA LEU A 128 2.37 25.04 7.57
C LEU A 128 2.72 23.66 8.13
N MET A 129 3.27 22.77 7.31
CA MET A 129 3.68 21.43 7.75
C MET A 129 4.72 21.47 8.87
N TYR A 130 5.72 22.35 8.77
CA TYR A 130 6.77 22.48 9.79
C TYR A 130 6.24 23.07 11.10
N GLY A 131 5.39 24.10 11.03
CA GLY A 131 4.87 24.80 12.21
C GLY A 131 3.77 24.04 12.96
N SER A 132 2.96 23.24 12.26
CA SER A 132 1.80 22.53 12.84
C SER A 132 1.95 21.01 12.89
N GLY A 133 3.03 20.45 12.32
CA GLY A 133 3.26 19.01 12.27
C GLY A 133 2.31 18.23 11.35
N LEU A 134 1.57 18.93 10.47
CA LEU A 134 0.63 18.30 9.54
C LEU A 134 1.34 17.37 8.55
N ARG A 135 0.72 16.22 8.26
CA ARG A 135 1.13 15.38 7.13
C ARG A 135 0.78 16.08 5.82
N ILE A 136 1.53 15.78 4.76
CA ILE A 136 1.33 16.38 3.44
C ILE A 136 -0.13 16.33 2.96
N ASN A 137 -0.81 15.19 3.14
CA ASN A 137 -2.20 15.04 2.70
C ASN A 137 -3.20 15.81 3.57
N GLU A 138 -2.86 16.07 4.83
CA GLU A 138 -3.69 16.90 5.72
C GLU A 138 -3.55 18.36 5.29
N CYS A 139 -2.31 18.84 5.12
CA CYS A 139 -2.02 20.19 4.64
C CYS A 139 -2.66 20.49 3.26
N LEU A 140 -2.61 19.55 2.32
CA LEU A 140 -3.19 19.72 0.98
C LEU A 140 -4.73 19.64 0.95
N ARG A 141 -5.36 19.19 2.03
CA ARG A 141 -6.83 19.07 2.15
C ARG A 141 -7.44 20.15 3.05
N LEU A 142 -6.63 21.03 3.61
CA LEU A 142 -7.08 22.18 4.39
C LEU A 142 -8.09 23.00 3.59
N ARG A 143 -9.20 23.34 4.25
CA ARG A 143 -10.21 24.26 3.74
C ARG A 143 -10.14 25.54 4.56
N ILE A 144 -10.61 26.65 3.99
CA ILE A 144 -10.60 27.97 4.65
C ILE A 144 -11.31 27.91 6.02
N LYS A 145 -12.38 27.12 6.12
CA LYS A 145 -13.11 26.88 7.37
C LYS A 145 -12.33 26.14 8.47
N ASP A 146 -11.22 25.48 8.14
CA ASP A 146 -10.40 24.76 9.11
C ASP A 146 -9.37 25.69 9.78
N LEU A 147 -9.27 26.95 9.34
CA LEU A 147 -8.38 28.00 9.85
C LEU A 147 -9.13 29.12 10.60
N LEU A 148 -10.47 29.09 10.56
CA LEU A 148 -11.37 30.10 11.14
C LEU A 148 -11.97 29.60 12.46
#